data_AF-A0A316IDS2-F1
#
_entry.id   AF-A0A316IDS2-F1
#
_cell.length_a   1.000
_cell.length_b   1.000
_cell.length_c   1.000
_cell.angle_alpha   90.00
_cell.angle_beta   90.00
_cell.angle_gamma   90.00
#
_symmetry.space_group_name_H-M   'P 1'
#
loop_
_entity.id
_entity.type
_entity.pdbx_description
1 polymer ?
#
loop_
_entity_poly.entity_id
_entity_poly.type
_entity_poly.pdbx_seq_one_letter_code
_entity_poly.pdbx_strand_id
1 'polypeptide(L)'
;MWFFGNLYEQVVWNPQLLADPRPGSLVDVFAAGSPIYYYLPWGPLGVVLAVVTRAPWPALGCLAVSVALKVLLITQVNPVFRDPAVSREVVHGHAVLWAFGNGVVVIAVGAAILLVLRARRGPSPG
;
A
#
# COMPACT_ATOMS: atom_id res chain seq x y z
N MET A 1 -3.22 -10.55 -1.53
CA MET A 1 -3.23 -9.56 -2.63
C MET A 1 -2.87 -8.15 -2.16
N TRP A 2 -3.42 -7.64 -1.05
CA TRP A 2 -3.04 -6.32 -0.52
C TRP A 2 -1.53 -6.12 -0.34
N PHE A 3 -0.84 -7.03 0.37
CA PHE A 3 0.62 -6.99 0.52
C PHE A 3 1.35 -6.96 -0.83
N PHE A 4 1.03 -7.91 -1.72
CA PHE A 4 1.68 -8.05 -3.02
C PHE A 4 1.44 -6.85 -3.93
N GLY A 5 0.25 -6.25 -3.91
CA GLY A 5 -0.04 -5.04 -4.67
C GLY A 5 0.86 -3.87 -4.26
N ASN A 6 0.94 -3.61 -2.95
CA ASN A 6 1.84 -2.57 -2.43
C ASN A 6 3.32 -2.90 -2.71
N LEU A 7 3.72 -4.18 -2.64
CA LEU A 7 5.07 -4.60 -2.99
C LEU A 7 5.38 -4.39 -4.48
N TYR A 8 4.48 -4.76 -5.37
CA TYR A 8 4.61 -4.54 -6.81
C TYR A 8 4.84 -3.06 -7.11
N GLU A 9 4.07 -2.18 -6.45
CA GLU A 9 4.27 -0.75 -6.62
C GLU A 9 5.65 -0.29 -6.16
N GLN A 10 6.18 -0.84 -5.05
CA GLN A 10 7.53 -0.50 -4.60
C GLN A 10 8.63 -0.93 -5.56
N VAL A 11 8.49 -2.11 -6.17
CA VAL A 11 9.60 -2.73 -6.89
C VAL A 11 9.53 -2.56 -8.40
N VAL A 12 8.35 -2.31 -8.95
CA VAL A 12 8.14 -2.16 -10.39
C VAL A 12 7.74 -0.73 -10.72
N TRP A 13 6.66 -0.25 -10.12
CA TRP A 13 6.04 0.99 -10.56
C TRP A 13 6.79 2.24 -10.10
N ASN A 14 7.13 2.30 -8.82
CA ASN A 14 7.75 3.48 -8.23
C ASN A 14 9.16 3.76 -8.75
N PRO A 15 10.03 2.76 -9.01
CA PRO A 15 11.32 2.98 -9.66
C PRO A 15 11.18 3.62 -11.04
N GLN A 16 10.17 3.25 -11.82
CA GLN A 16 9.90 3.88 -13.12
C GLN A 16 9.54 5.36 -12.97
N LEU A 17 8.65 5.69 -12.03
CA LEU A 17 8.25 7.06 -11.71
C LEU A 17 9.41 7.92 -11.19
N LEU A 18 10.31 7.32 -10.42
CA LEU A 18 11.51 7.99 -9.92
C LEU A 18 12.54 8.23 -11.02
N ALA A 19 12.73 7.26 -11.92
CA ALA A 19 13.67 7.35 -13.03
C ALA A 19 13.21 8.33 -14.13
N ASP A 20 11.90 8.43 -14.36
CA ASP A 20 11.32 9.28 -15.40
C ASP A 20 9.99 9.91 -14.91
N PRO A 21 10.06 10.98 -14.10
CA PRO A 21 8.87 11.65 -13.56
C PRO A 21 8.16 12.45 -14.66
N ARG A 22 7.15 11.83 -15.29
CA ARG A 22 6.32 12.45 -16.32
C ARG A 22 4.96 12.91 -15.77
N PRO A 23 4.71 14.22 -15.64
CA PRO A 23 3.39 14.75 -15.27
C PRO A 23 2.29 14.26 -16.21
N GLY A 24 1.11 13.96 -15.66
CA GLY A 24 -0.05 13.50 -16.44
C GLY A 24 0.12 12.13 -17.12
N SER A 25 1.17 11.36 -16.83
CA SER A 25 1.43 10.08 -17.52
C SER A 25 0.62 8.91 -16.99
N LEU A 26 -0.01 9.06 -15.83
CA LEU A 26 -0.78 7.98 -15.20
C LEU A 26 -2.26 8.02 -15.56
N VAL A 27 -2.83 6.83 -15.74
CA VAL A 27 -4.28 6.61 -15.83
C VAL A 27 -4.95 6.76 -14.46
N ASP A 28 -6.27 6.98 -14.48
CA ASP A 28 -7.10 7.07 -13.28
C ASP A 28 -6.93 5.87 -12.34
N VAL A 29 -7.04 6.12 -11.03
CA VAL A 29 -6.80 5.12 -9.98
C VAL A 29 -7.75 3.92 -10.07
N PHE A 30 -8.95 4.12 -10.63
CA PHE A 30 -9.96 3.09 -10.84
C PHE A 30 -10.06 2.63 -12.31
N ALA A 31 -9.17 3.10 -13.18
CA ALA A 31 -9.12 2.65 -14.56
C ALA A 31 -8.34 1.34 -14.71
N ALA A 32 -8.77 0.52 -15.68
CA ALA A 32 -7.99 -0.63 -16.13
C ALA A 32 -6.60 -0.15 -16.59
N GLY A 33 -5.54 -0.77 -16.04
CA GLY A 33 -4.15 -0.32 -16.22
C GLY A 33 -3.55 0.35 -14.98
N SER A 34 -4.35 0.80 -14.01
CA SER A 34 -3.82 1.18 -12.70
C SER A 34 -3.50 -0.07 -11.86
N PRO A 35 -2.28 -0.22 -11.31
CA PRO A 35 -1.99 -1.30 -10.38
C PRO A 35 -2.97 -1.31 -9.19
N ILE A 36 -3.35 -0.12 -8.70
CA ILE A 36 -4.26 0.08 -7.57
C ILE A 36 -5.60 -0.61 -7.81
N TYR A 37 -6.14 -0.49 -9.02
CA TYR A 37 -7.42 -1.09 -9.41
C TYR A 37 -7.51 -2.59 -9.04
N TYR A 38 -6.43 -3.36 -9.23
CA TYR A 38 -6.45 -4.81 -9.05
C TYR A 38 -6.32 -5.26 -7.59
N TYR A 39 -5.60 -4.49 -6.77
CA TYR A 39 -5.31 -4.91 -5.39
C TYR A 39 -6.15 -4.15 -4.34
N LEU A 40 -6.78 -3.01 -4.69
CA LEU A 40 -7.52 -2.17 -3.76
C LEU A 40 -8.64 -2.89 -3.00
N PRO A 41 -9.50 -3.72 -3.64
CA PRO A 41 -10.56 -4.42 -2.92
C PRO A 41 -10.07 -5.35 -1.82
N TRP A 42 -8.82 -5.82 -1.92
CA TRP A 42 -8.25 -6.79 -0.99
C TRP A 42 -7.80 -6.20 0.34
N GLY A 43 -7.60 -4.88 0.42
CA GLY A 43 -7.27 -4.21 1.68
C GLY A 43 -8.42 -4.34 2.69
N PRO A 44 -9.62 -3.81 2.38
CA PRO A 44 -10.80 -3.95 3.23
C PRO A 44 -11.16 -5.40 3.55
N LEU A 45 -11.11 -6.30 2.55
CA LEU A 45 -11.34 -7.73 2.77
C LEU A 45 -10.34 -8.34 3.76
N GLY A 46 -9.06 -7.97 3.67
CA GLY A 46 -8.04 -8.41 4.61
C GLY A 46 -8.32 -7.96 6.05
N VAL A 47 -8.79 -6.73 6.25
CA VAL A 47 -9.20 -6.21 7.56
C VAL A 47 -10.41 -6.97 8.10
N VAL A 48 -11.45 -7.14 7.29
CA VAL A 48 -12.66 -7.90 7.69
C VAL A 48 -12.29 -9.31 8.11
N LEU A 49 -11.46 -10.00 7.32
CA LEU A 49 -11.00 -11.34 7.66
C LEU A 49 -10.19 -11.36 8.96
N ALA A 50 -9.31 -10.38 9.19
CA ALA A 50 -8.54 -10.28 10.43
C ALA A 50 -9.47 -10.10 11.65
N VAL A 51 -10.51 -9.28 11.54
CA VAL A 51 -11.50 -9.09 12.61
C VAL A 51 -12.31 -10.36 12.85
N VAL A 52 -12.88 -10.96 11.80
CA VAL A 52 -13.70 -12.16 11.89
C VAL A 52 -12.91 -13.34 12.46
N THR A 53 -11.63 -13.48 12.08
CA THR A 53 -10.75 -14.53 12.60
C THR A 53 -10.08 -14.19 13.93
N ARG A 54 -10.49 -13.09 14.58
CA ARG A 54 -10.00 -12.64 15.89
C ARG A 54 -8.48 -12.52 15.94
N ALA A 55 -7.92 -11.85 14.93
CA ALA A 55 -6.50 -11.49 14.91
C ALA A 55 -6.11 -10.74 16.20
N PRO A 56 -4.87 -10.91 16.69
CA PRO A 56 -4.41 -10.24 17.89
C PRO A 56 -4.43 -8.71 17.70
N TRP A 57 -4.72 -7.97 18.77
CA TRP A 57 -4.81 -6.50 18.73
C TRP A 57 -3.62 -5.80 18.05
N PRO A 58 -2.36 -6.20 18.29
CA PRO A 58 -1.23 -5.62 17.56
C PRO A 58 -1.32 -5.79 16.04
N ALA A 59 -1.82 -6.93 15.56
CA ALA A 59 -2.00 -7.14 14.12
C ALA A 59 -3.10 -6.23 13.55
N LEU A 60 -4.20 -6.04 14.29
CA LEU A 60 -5.25 -5.10 13.91
C LEU A 60 -4.72 -3.66 13.88
N GLY A 61 -3.87 -3.28 14.83
CA GLY A 61 -3.20 -1.98 14.85
C GLY A 61 -2.32 -1.76 13.60
N CYS A 62 -1.51 -2.76 13.23
CA CYS A 62 -0.72 -2.71 12.00
C CYS A 62 -1.59 -2.56 10.74
N LEU A 63 -2.72 -3.28 10.66
CA LEU A 63 -3.65 -3.15 9.54
C LEU A 63 -4.32 -1.77 9.51
N ALA A 64 -4.68 -1.20 10.67
CA ALA A 64 -5.24 0.15 10.74
C ALA A 64 -4.23 1.20 10.23
N VAL A 65 -2.96 1.12 10.64
CA VAL A 65 -1.89 2.00 10.14
C VAL A 65 -1.73 1.84 8.62
N SER A 66 -1.70 0.60 8.13
CA SER A 66 -1.62 0.32 6.69
C SER A 66 -2.75 0.96 5.90
N VAL A 67 -3.99 0.83 6.37
CA VAL A 67 -5.17 1.40 5.71
C VAL A 67 -5.13 2.92 5.76
N ALA A 68 -4.91 3.51 6.93
CA ALA A 68 -4.87 4.97 7.09
C ALA A 68 -3.81 5.61 6.17
N LEU A 69 -2.61 5.03 6.15
CA LEU A 69 -1.54 5.52 5.31
C LEU A 69 -1.86 5.36 3.82
N LYS A 70 -2.45 4.24 3.41
CA LYS A 70 -2.80 4.06 2.00
C LYS A 70 -3.93 4.98 1.56
N VAL A 71 -4.90 5.28 2.42
CA VAL A 71 -5.93 6.31 2.16
C VAL A 71 -5.27 7.68 1.95
N LEU A 72 -4.35 8.08 2.83
CA LEU A 72 -3.62 9.35 2.67
C LEU A 72 -2.84 9.39 1.36
N LEU A 73 -2.08 8.33 1.05
CA LEU A 73 -1.32 8.26 -0.21
C LEU A 73 -2.23 8.32 -1.44
N ILE A 74 -3.32 7.56 -1.47
CA ILE A 74 -4.25 7.52 -2.61
C ILE A 74 -4.94 8.87 -2.80
N THR A 75 -5.34 9.54 -1.72
CA THR A 75 -6.13 10.78 -1.80
C THR A 75 -5.27 12.03 -1.95
N GLN A 76 -4.05 12.05 -1.42
CA GLN A 76 -3.21 13.26 -1.38
C GLN A 76 -2.00 13.20 -2.31
N VAL A 77 -1.41 12.02 -2.50
CA VAL A 77 -0.16 11.89 -3.27
C VAL A 77 -0.45 11.43 -4.71
N ASN A 78 -1.33 10.44 -4.85
CA ASN A 78 -1.63 9.83 -6.13
C ASN A 78 -2.19 10.80 -7.18
N PRO A 79 -3.05 11.79 -6.85
CA PRO A 79 -3.57 12.72 -7.84
C PRO A 79 -2.49 13.55 -8.55
N VAL A 80 -1.40 13.89 -7.85
CA VAL A 80 -0.29 14.70 -8.40
C VAL A 80 0.34 14.05 -9.62
N PHE A 81 0.42 12.72 -9.64
CA PHE A 81 0.99 11.99 -10.77
C PHE A 81 0.13 12.04 -12.05
N ARG A 82 -1.12 12.46 -11.93
CA ARG A 82 -2.08 12.59 -13.04
C ARG A 82 -2.27 14.01 -13.51
N ASP A 83 -1.80 14.98 -12.74
CA ASP A 83 -1.92 16.38 -13.11
C ASP A 83 -0.86 16.73 -14.17
N PRO A 84 -1.24 17.12 -15.40
CA PRO A 84 -0.28 17.55 -16.40
C PRO A 84 0.28 18.95 -16.12
N ALA A 85 -0.33 19.72 -15.21
CA ALA A 85 0.07 21.09 -14.88
C ALA A 85 1.19 21.15 -13.82
N VAL A 86 1.47 20.06 -13.10
CA VAL A 86 2.56 20.04 -12.12
C VAL A 86 3.94 19.86 -12.78
N SER A 87 4.98 20.34 -12.11
CA SER A 87 6.35 20.19 -12.59
C SER A 87 6.88 18.77 -12.36
N ARG A 88 7.94 18.40 -13.09
CA ARG A 88 8.62 17.10 -12.93
C ARG A 88 9.21 16.93 -11.52
N GLU A 89 9.71 18.01 -10.94
CA GLU A 89 10.28 18.03 -9.59
C GLU A 89 9.21 17.74 -8.54
N VAL A 90 7.99 18.31 -8.72
CA VAL A 90 6.85 18.03 -7.85
C VAL A 90 6.45 16.55 -7.95
N VAL A 91 6.37 16.01 -9.16
CA VAL A 91 6.09 14.58 -9.39
C VAL A 91 7.16 13.70 -8.74
N HIS A 92 8.44 14.03 -8.91
CA HIS A 92 9.54 13.28 -8.31
C HIS A 92 9.46 13.29 -6.77
N GLY A 93 9.24 14.47 -6.16
CA GLY A 93 9.07 14.58 -4.71
C GLY A 93 7.90 13.76 -4.18
N HIS A 94 6.78 13.75 -4.91
CA HIS A 94 5.62 12.91 -4.57
C HIS A 94 5.89 11.42 -4.80
N ALA A 95 6.70 11.05 -5.79
CA ALA A 95 7.11 9.67 -6.03
C ALA A 95 8.00 9.14 -4.89
N VAL A 96 8.86 10.00 -4.32
CA VAL A 96 9.63 9.68 -3.11
C VAL A 96 8.68 9.49 -1.92
N LEU A 97 7.74 10.41 -1.71
CA LEU A 97 6.77 10.29 -0.61
C LEU A 97 5.89 9.03 -0.75
N TRP A 98 5.45 8.72 -1.96
CA TRP A 98 4.75 7.48 -2.29
C TRP A 98 5.61 6.27 -1.95
N ALA A 99 6.90 6.27 -2.32
CA ALA A 99 7.85 5.21 -1.98
C ALA A 99 7.89 4.96 -0.48
N PHE A 100 8.14 6.00 0.33
CA PHE A 100 8.30 5.85 1.76
C PHE A 100 7.00 5.39 2.42
N GLY A 101 5.89 6.04 2.09
CA GLY A 101 4.59 5.67 2.65
C GLY A 101 4.21 4.23 2.28
N ASN A 102 4.40 3.83 1.03
CA ASN A 102 4.07 2.49 0.57
C ASN A 102 5.01 1.44 1.18
N GLY A 103 6.28 1.78 1.45
CA GLY A 103 7.20 0.95 2.24
C GLY A 103 6.69 0.68 3.65
N VAL A 104 6.19 1.70 4.34
CA VAL A 104 5.57 1.55 5.67
C VAL A 104 4.32 0.66 5.59
N VAL A 105 3.48 0.82 4.56
CA VAL A 105 2.32 -0.06 4.31
C VAL A 105 2.75 -1.51 4.19
N VAL A 106 3.79 -1.81 3.39
CA VAL A 106 4.31 -3.17 3.22
C VAL A 106 4.80 -3.76 4.54
N ILE A 107 5.58 -2.99 5.31
CA ILE A 107 6.08 -3.42 6.63
C ILE A 107 4.94 -3.70 7.60
N ALA A 108 3.95 -2.80 7.68
CA ALA A 108 2.81 -2.94 8.58
C ALA A 108 1.97 -4.19 8.24
N VAL A 109 1.67 -4.42 6.97
CA VAL A 109 0.92 -5.61 6.54
C VAL A 109 1.74 -6.89 6.79
N GLY A 110 3.04 -6.87 6.52
CA GLY A 110 3.94 -7.99 6.82
C GLY A 110 3.98 -8.32 8.31
N ALA A 111 4.08 -7.30 9.17
CA ALA A 111 4.03 -7.47 10.62
C ALA A 111 2.67 -8.06 11.08
N ALA A 112 1.55 -7.56 10.54
CA ALA A 112 0.23 -8.11 10.85
C ALA A 112 0.13 -9.60 10.50
N ILE A 113 0.62 -9.99 9.32
CA ILE A 113 0.66 -11.40 8.89
C ILE A 113 1.48 -12.23 9.88
N LEU A 114 2.69 -11.79 10.23
CA LEU A 114 3.57 -12.50 11.17
C LEU A 114 2.92 -12.67 12.55
N LEU A 115 2.26 -11.63 13.06
CA LEU A 115 1.57 -11.66 14.35
C LEU A 115 0.39 -12.64 14.34
N VAL A 116 -0.40 -12.66 13.25
CA VAL A 116 -1.49 -13.62 13.07
C VAL A 116 -0.96 -15.05 13.00
N LEU A 117 0.11 -15.28 12.22
CA LEU A 117 0.72 -16.61 12.10
C LEU A 117 1.31 -17.10 13.43
N ARG A 118 1.96 -16.20 14.19
CA ARG A 118 2.50 -16.52 15.52
C ARG A 118 1.40 -16.88 16.51
N ALA A 119 0.30 -16.12 16.52
CA ALA A 119 -0.85 -16.42 17.39
C ALA A 119 -1.48 -17.79 17.08
N ARG A 120 -1.47 -18.21 15.80
CA ARG A 120 -2.03 -19.50 15.37
C ARG A 120 -1.14 -20.71 15.65
N ARG A 121 0.18 -20.52 15.85
CA ARG A 121 1.12 -21.63 16.06
C ARG A 121 1.06 -22.25 17.46
N GLY A 122 0.41 -21.61 18.44
CA GLY A 122 0.35 -22.08 19.83
C GLY A 122 1.74 -22.18 20.50
N PRO A 123 1.82 -22.35 21.84
CA PRO A 123 3.07 -22.75 22.47
C PRO A 123 3.43 -24.17 22.00
N SER A 124 4.67 -24.38 21.56
CA SER A 124 5.16 -25.74 21.31
C SER A 124 4.98 -26.58 22.58
N PRO A 125 4.46 -27.82 22.48
CA PRO A 125 4.50 -28.73 23.61
C PRO A 125 5.98 -29.00 23.92
N GLY A 126 6.44 -28.49 25.06
CA GLY A 126 7.73 -28.82 25.65
C GLY A 126 7.63 -30.06 26.52
#